data_AF-A0A7X7JVM1-F1
#
_entry.id   AF-A0A7X7JVM1-F1
#
_cell.length_a   1.000
_cell.length_b   1.000
_cell.length_c   1.000
_cell.angle_alpha   90.00
_cell.angle_beta   90.00
_cell.angle_gamma   90.00
#
_symmetry.space_group_name_H-M   'P 1'
#
loop_
_entity.id
_entity.type
_entity.pdbx_description
1 polymer ?
#
loop_
_entity_poly.entity_id
_entity_poly.type
_entity_poly.pdbx_seq_one_letter_code
_entity_poly.pdbx_strand_id
1 'polypeptide(L)'
;MIRRRINRTVVYLLALVVAAMTLGPVLYSVLGGFRTNAQLAADPSGLPDPWVWHNYAGVLQNPMFWRYAVNSVAIALITTAFVVVFGLMAAYPLARYRFRFREPLYMIFVAGLLFPATVAVIPLFIIISRDLGLSNTWWGIALPQAAFALPMTIVILRPFLQAIPAEIEEAAFIDGASRMRVFSRIVVPLSGPGLITVGVLAFVGSWNAYLL
;
A
#
# COMPACT_ATOMS: atom_id res chain seq x y z
N MET A 1 -16.62 22.63 -29.58
CA MET A 1 -16.01 21.34 -29.20
C MET A 1 -14.98 20.93 -30.25
N ILE A 2 -13.72 21.31 -30.09
CA ILE A 2 -12.64 20.94 -31.03
C ILE A 2 -12.08 19.59 -30.57
N ARG A 3 -12.58 18.48 -31.14
CA ARG A 3 -11.92 17.18 -31.03
C ARG A 3 -10.65 17.23 -31.88
N ARG A 4 -9.52 17.66 -31.33
CA ARG A 4 -8.21 17.39 -31.95
C ARG A 4 -8.09 15.87 -32.07
N ARG A 5 -8.06 15.36 -33.31
CA ARG A 5 -7.67 13.96 -33.59
C ARG A 5 -6.20 13.83 -33.19
N ILE A 6 -5.94 13.50 -31.93
CA ILE A 6 -4.59 13.13 -31.49
C ILE A 6 -4.16 11.95 -32.37
N ASN A 7 -3.02 12.09 -33.05
CA ASN A 7 -2.49 11.06 -33.92
C ASN A 7 -2.18 9.82 -33.07
N ARG A 8 -2.96 8.75 -33.26
CA ARG A 8 -2.84 7.50 -32.50
C ARG A 8 -1.43 6.92 -32.59
N THR A 9 -0.76 7.06 -33.72
CA THR A 9 0.62 6.60 -33.91
C THR A 9 1.60 7.30 -32.98
N VAL A 10 1.47 8.62 -32.81
CA VAL A 10 2.31 9.39 -31.89
C VAL A 10 2.06 8.95 -30.45
N VAL A 11 0.80 8.72 -30.08
CA VAL A 11 0.44 8.21 -28.74
C VAL A 11 1.05 6.83 -28.49
N TYR A 12 0.96 5.90 -29.45
CA TYR A 12 1.53 4.57 -29.29
C TYR A 12 3.06 4.59 -29.24
N LEU A 13 3.72 5.43 -30.03
CA LEU A 13 5.17 5.59 -29.97
C LEU A 13 5.62 6.14 -28.62
N LEU A 14 4.95 7.17 -28.11
CA LEU A 14 5.23 7.71 -26.77
C LEU A 14 4.96 6.67 -25.68
N ALA A 15 3.86 5.92 -25.77
CA ALA A 15 3.54 4.84 -24.84
C ALA A 15 4.61 3.74 -24.87
N LEU A 16 5.14 3.38 -26.05
CA LEU A 16 6.21 2.39 -26.19
C LEU A 16 7.52 2.90 -25.57
N VAL A 17 7.88 4.17 -25.75
CA VAL A 17 9.06 4.78 -25.11
C VAL A 17 8.92 4.75 -23.59
N VAL A 18 7.75 5.13 -23.06
CA VAL A 18 7.48 5.07 -21.61
C VAL A 18 7.54 3.62 -21.11
N ALA A 19 6.99 2.66 -21.84
CA ALA A 19 7.06 1.25 -21.49
C ALA A 19 8.51 0.73 -21.50
N ALA A 20 9.31 1.11 -22.50
CA ALA A 20 10.73 0.74 -22.58
C ALA A 20 11.55 1.36 -21.43
N MET A 21 11.29 2.62 -21.08
CA MET A 21 11.98 3.29 -19.97
C MET A 21 11.62 2.72 -18.60
N THR A 22 10.40 2.21 -18.42
CA THR A 22 9.94 1.62 -17.15
C THR A 22 10.32 0.15 -17.02
N LEU A 23 10.14 -0.65 -18.07
CA LEU A 23 10.43 -2.09 -18.06
C LEU A 23 11.91 -2.40 -18.31
N GLY A 24 12.63 -1.53 -19.02
CA GLY A 24 14.05 -1.71 -19.35
C GLY A 24 14.93 -2.01 -18.14
N PRO A 25 14.93 -1.18 -17.08
CA PRO A 25 15.70 -1.43 -15.86
C PRO A 25 15.29 -2.74 -15.16
N VAL A 26 14.00 -3.08 -15.14
CA VAL A 26 13.51 -4.33 -14.53
C VAL A 26 14.03 -5.55 -15.28
N LEU A 27 13.91 -5.55 -16.61
CA LEU A 27 14.45 -6.59 -17.47
C LEU A 27 15.97 -6.69 -17.33
N TYR A 28 16.65 -5.55 -17.21
CA TYR A 28 18.09 -5.51 -17.00
C TYR A 28 18.49 -6.10 -15.64
N SER A 29 17.76 -5.81 -14.56
CA SER A 29 17.98 -6.44 -13.25
C SER A 29 17.76 -7.95 -13.29
N VAL A 30 16.77 -8.43 -14.05
CA VAL A 30 16.55 -9.87 -14.28
C VAL A 30 17.73 -10.49 -15.04
N LEU A 31 18.21 -9.84 -16.11
CA LEU A 31 19.40 -10.31 -16.83
C LEU A 31 20.64 -10.31 -15.94
N GLY A 32 20.82 -9.30 -15.09
CA GLY A 32 21.89 -9.23 -14.10
C GLY A 32 21.88 -10.40 -13.12
N GLY A 33 20.71 -10.97 -12.81
CA GLY A 33 20.58 -12.18 -12.00
C GLY A 33 21.27 -13.41 -12.60
N PHE A 34 21.48 -13.45 -13.92
CA PHE A 34 22.22 -14.52 -14.60
C PHE A 34 23.72 -14.24 -14.75
N ARG A 35 24.26 -13.24 -14.03
CA ARG A 35 25.68 -12.82 -14.14
C ARG A 35 26.44 -13.03 -12.82
N THR A 36 27.75 -13.16 -12.91
CA THR A 36 28.66 -13.12 -11.74
C THR A 36 29.00 -11.67 -11.38
N ASN A 37 29.43 -11.44 -10.13
CA ASN A 37 29.94 -10.13 -9.70
C ASN A 37 31.12 -9.65 -10.57
N ALA A 38 31.98 -10.56 -11.04
CA ALA A 38 33.10 -10.24 -11.93
C ALA A 38 32.61 -9.75 -13.30
N GLN A 39 31.60 -10.40 -13.88
CA GLN A 39 30.98 -9.95 -15.14
C GLN A 39 30.34 -8.57 -14.97
N LEU A 40 29.58 -8.36 -13.88
CA LEU A 40 28.95 -7.08 -13.58
C LEU A 40 29.97 -5.94 -13.40
N ALA A 41 31.13 -6.24 -12.80
CA ALA A 41 32.20 -5.26 -12.61
C ALA A 41 32.99 -4.96 -13.90
N ALA A 42 33.23 -5.99 -14.74
CA ALA A 42 34.00 -5.85 -15.97
C ALA A 42 33.21 -5.15 -17.10
N ASP A 43 31.92 -5.46 -17.23
CA ASP A 43 31.02 -4.80 -18.18
C ASP A 43 29.64 -4.60 -17.55
N PRO A 44 29.40 -3.44 -16.89
CA PRO A 44 28.13 -3.13 -16.24
C PRO A 44 26.94 -2.97 -17.19
N SER A 45 27.15 -2.94 -18.51
CA SER A 45 26.10 -2.86 -19.55
C SER A 45 25.95 -4.13 -20.37
N GLY A 46 26.87 -5.08 -20.20
CA GLY A 46 26.93 -6.32 -20.96
C GLY A 46 25.77 -7.27 -20.68
N LEU A 47 25.52 -8.15 -21.63
CA LEU A 47 24.61 -9.28 -21.45
C LEU A 47 25.31 -10.43 -20.69
N PRO A 48 24.55 -11.40 -20.15
CA PRO A 48 25.14 -12.58 -19.53
C PRO A 48 25.94 -13.41 -20.54
N ASP A 49 27.25 -13.52 -20.33
CA ASP A 49 28.14 -14.40 -21.10
C ASP A 49 29.35 -14.86 -20.27
N PRO A 50 29.44 -16.14 -19.86
CA PRO A 50 28.40 -17.17 -19.98
C PRO A 50 27.19 -16.89 -19.07
N TRP A 51 26.06 -17.51 -19.38
CA TRP A 51 24.84 -17.48 -18.56
C TRP A 51 24.98 -18.30 -17.27
N VAL A 52 24.63 -17.70 -16.14
CA VAL A 52 24.78 -18.29 -14.80
C VAL A 52 23.43 -18.65 -14.19
N TRP A 53 22.83 -19.76 -14.64
CA TRP A 53 21.50 -20.21 -14.21
C TRP A 53 21.42 -20.61 -12.72
N HIS A 54 22.55 -21.01 -12.13
CA HIS A 54 22.58 -21.48 -10.75
C HIS A 54 22.31 -20.37 -9.73
N ASN A 55 22.43 -19.09 -10.09
CA ASN A 55 22.06 -17.98 -9.22
C ASN A 55 20.57 -18.04 -8.83
N TYR A 56 19.69 -18.21 -9.82
CA TYR A 56 18.25 -18.36 -9.58
C TYR A 56 17.92 -19.68 -8.88
N ALA A 57 18.51 -20.78 -9.33
CA ALA A 57 18.30 -22.09 -8.69
C ALA A 57 18.71 -22.07 -7.22
N GLY A 58 19.85 -21.43 -6.90
CA GLY A 58 20.36 -21.28 -5.54
C GLY A 58 19.43 -20.47 -4.64
N VAL A 59 18.85 -19.38 -5.14
CA VAL A 59 17.85 -18.60 -4.39
C VAL A 59 16.58 -19.41 -4.14
N LEU A 60 16.07 -20.10 -5.16
CA LEU A 60 14.83 -20.88 -5.04
C LEU A 60 14.99 -22.12 -4.14
N GLN A 61 16.19 -22.69 -4.05
CA GLN A 61 16.51 -23.79 -3.15
C GLN A 61 16.83 -23.33 -1.73
N ASN A 62 17.08 -22.03 -1.50
CA ASN A 62 17.41 -21.50 -0.19
C ASN A 62 16.15 -21.38 0.70
N PRO A 63 16.03 -22.15 1.81
CA PRO A 63 14.87 -22.07 2.68
C PRO A 63 14.71 -20.69 3.36
N MET A 64 15.81 -19.97 3.54
CA MET A 64 15.83 -18.66 4.17
C MET A 64 15.15 -17.60 3.28
N PHE A 65 15.30 -17.71 1.96
CA PHE A 65 14.59 -16.85 1.00
C PHE A 65 13.07 -16.97 1.16
N TRP A 66 12.55 -18.21 1.21
CA TRP A 66 11.13 -18.45 1.40
C TRP A 66 10.63 -18.00 2.77
N ARG A 67 11.44 -18.17 3.83
CA ARG A 67 11.11 -17.65 5.16
C ARG A 67 10.96 -16.13 5.14
N TYR A 68 11.87 -15.42 4.48
CA TYR A 68 11.79 -13.95 4.34
C TYR A 68 10.59 -13.54 3.50
N ALA A 69 10.34 -14.20 2.37
CA ALA A 69 9.18 -13.93 1.53
C ALA A 69 7.86 -14.14 2.29
N VAL A 70 7.71 -15.24 3.03
CA VAL A 70 6.52 -15.52 3.83
C VAL A 70 6.36 -14.50 4.95
N ASN A 71 7.43 -14.13 5.65
CA ASN A 71 7.38 -13.08 6.67
C ASN A 71 6.89 -11.75 6.07
N SER A 72 7.46 -11.32 4.94
CA SER A 72 7.07 -10.07 4.26
C SER A 72 5.62 -10.11 3.78
N VAL A 73 5.17 -11.21 3.15
CA VAL A 73 3.76 -11.39 2.75
C VAL A 73 2.84 -11.32 3.99
N ALA A 74 3.17 -12.06 5.05
CA ALA A 74 2.34 -12.14 6.24
C ALA A 74 2.19 -10.76 6.92
N ILE A 75 3.30 -10.04 7.10
CA ILE A 75 3.30 -8.69 7.66
C ILE A 75 2.47 -7.76 6.77
N ALA A 76 2.69 -7.76 5.45
CA ALA A 76 1.95 -6.92 4.53
C ALA A 76 0.45 -7.19 4.51
N LEU A 77 0.03 -8.45 4.61
CA LEU A 77 -1.38 -8.82 4.70
C LEU A 77 -2.00 -8.34 6.02
N ILE A 78 -1.31 -8.53 7.15
CA ILE A 78 -1.79 -8.07 8.47
C ILE A 78 -1.92 -6.54 8.47
N THR A 79 -0.87 -5.84 8.05
CA THR A 79 -0.88 -4.37 7.94
C THR A 79 -2.02 -3.90 7.05
N THR A 80 -2.18 -4.48 5.86
CA THR A 80 -3.23 -4.12 4.91
C THR A 80 -4.62 -4.35 5.50
N ALA A 81 -4.85 -5.49 6.16
CA ALA A 81 -6.13 -5.79 6.79
C ALA A 81 -6.49 -4.76 7.88
N PHE A 82 -5.54 -4.41 8.74
CA PHE A 82 -5.73 -3.38 9.76
C PHE A 82 -6.03 -2.02 9.13
N VAL A 83 -5.23 -1.60 8.15
CA VAL A 83 -5.38 -0.31 7.48
C VAL A 83 -6.74 -0.19 6.80
N VAL A 84 -7.17 -1.21 6.06
CA VAL A 84 -8.46 -1.21 5.36
C VAL A 84 -9.62 -1.15 6.35
N VAL A 85 -9.60 -2.01 7.39
CA VAL A 85 -10.70 -2.09 8.37
C VAL A 85 -10.77 -0.81 9.20
N PHE A 86 -9.69 -0.44 9.89
CA PHE A 86 -9.69 0.70 10.79
C PHE A 86 -9.73 2.03 10.03
N GLY A 87 -9.12 2.09 8.84
CA GLY A 87 -9.17 3.27 7.97
C GLY A 87 -10.59 3.55 7.49
N LEU A 88 -11.33 2.52 7.06
CA LEU A 88 -12.74 2.68 6.69
C LEU A 88 -13.61 3.08 7.88
N MET A 89 -13.42 2.41 9.03
CA MET A 89 -14.17 2.73 10.26
C MET A 89 -13.93 4.16 10.74
N ALA A 90 -12.71 4.69 10.60
CA ALA A 90 -12.37 6.07 10.96
C ALA A 90 -12.86 7.08 9.90
N ALA A 91 -12.70 6.77 8.61
CA ALA A 91 -13.07 7.66 7.53
C ALA A 91 -14.59 7.85 7.41
N TYR A 92 -15.38 6.80 7.66
CA TYR A 92 -16.84 6.83 7.55
C TYR A 92 -17.52 7.94 8.35
N PRO A 93 -17.37 8.04 9.68
CA PRO A 93 -17.98 9.12 10.45
C PRO A 93 -17.43 10.51 10.08
N LEU A 94 -16.16 10.61 9.68
CA LEU A 94 -15.54 11.86 9.22
C LEU A 94 -16.05 12.32 7.84
N ALA A 95 -16.53 11.40 7.03
CA ALA A 95 -17.16 11.66 5.74
C ALA A 95 -18.66 11.96 5.88
N ARG A 96 -19.38 11.21 6.73
CA ARG A 96 -20.85 11.23 6.79
C ARG A 96 -21.45 12.13 7.84
N TYR A 97 -20.97 12.08 9.07
CA TYR A 97 -21.65 12.74 10.17
C TYR A 97 -21.21 14.20 10.30
N ARG A 98 -22.09 15.02 10.88
CA ARG A 98 -21.78 16.41 11.26
C ARG A 98 -21.72 16.48 12.78
N PHE A 99 -20.55 16.78 13.32
CA PHE A 99 -20.33 16.96 14.75
C PHE A 99 -19.22 17.99 15.01
N ARG A 100 -19.22 18.61 16.19
CA ARG A 100 -18.43 19.82 16.50
C ARG A 100 -16.93 19.71 16.19
N PHE A 101 -16.31 18.55 16.38
CA PHE A 101 -14.86 18.35 16.22
C PHE A 101 -14.47 17.57 14.96
N ARG A 102 -15.36 17.44 13.98
CA ARG A 102 -15.09 16.62 12.79
C ARG A 102 -13.86 17.06 12.00
N GLU A 103 -13.77 18.33 11.64
CA GLU A 103 -12.62 18.83 10.86
C GLU A 103 -11.33 18.87 11.67
N PRO A 104 -11.31 19.31 12.95
CA PRO A 104 -10.12 19.17 13.79
C PRO A 104 -9.61 17.73 13.91
N LEU A 105 -10.49 16.74 14.13
CA LEU A 105 -10.09 15.34 14.17
C LEU A 105 -9.53 14.85 12.82
N TYR A 106 -10.16 15.24 11.72
CA TYR A 106 -9.62 14.94 10.38
C TYR A 106 -8.24 15.57 10.17
N MET A 107 -8.03 16.80 10.65
CA MET A 107 -6.74 17.49 10.56
C MET A 107 -5.64 16.81 11.38
N ILE A 108 -5.96 16.09 12.46
CA ILE A 108 -4.96 15.26 13.17
C ILE A 108 -4.40 14.18 12.24
N PHE A 109 -5.26 13.51 11.46
CA PHE A 109 -4.82 12.53 10.47
C PHE A 109 -4.03 13.19 9.35
N VAL A 110 -4.46 14.34 8.84
CA VAL A 110 -3.72 15.09 7.82
C VAL A 110 -2.33 15.50 8.33
N ALA A 111 -2.23 16.01 9.56
CA ALA A 111 -0.95 16.36 10.17
C ALA A 111 -0.05 15.13 10.38
N GLY A 112 -0.63 13.97 10.65
CA GLY A 112 0.09 12.70 10.74
C GLY A 112 0.86 12.33 9.46
N LEU A 113 0.43 12.80 8.29
CA LEU A 113 1.15 12.61 7.03
C LEU A 113 2.50 13.34 6.98
N LEU A 114 2.64 14.40 7.77
CA LEU A 114 3.87 15.19 7.85
C LEU A 114 4.87 14.60 8.85
N PHE A 115 4.45 13.60 9.64
CA PHE A 115 5.31 13.03 10.67
C PHE A 115 6.39 12.12 10.04
N PRO A 116 7.68 12.38 10.28
CA PRO A 116 8.75 11.56 9.75
C PRO A 116 8.85 10.23 10.52
N ALA A 117 8.42 9.14 9.89
CA ALA A 117 8.40 7.81 10.50
C ALA A 117 9.78 7.35 11.01
N THR A 118 10.86 7.80 10.37
CA THR A 118 12.26 7.52 10.77
C THR A 118 12.62 8.06 12.15
N VAL A 119 12.03 9.19 12.56
CA VAL A 119 12.27 9.78 13.89
C VAL A 119 11.59 8.96 14.99
N ALA A 120 10.51 8.25 14.66
CA ALA A 120 9.80 7.41 15.61
C ALA A 120 10.42 6.02 15.84
N VAL A 121 11.49 5.64 15.13
CA VAL A 121 12.07 4.29 15.23
C VAL A 121 12.49 3.94 16.66
N ILE A 122 13.22 4.82 17.35
CA ILE A 122 13.68 4.59 18.73
C ILE A 122 12.49 4.46 19.70
N PRO A 123 11.55 5.45 19.78
CA PRO A 123 10.43 5.32 20.71
C PRO A 123 9.53 4.14 20.37
N LEU A 124 9.30 3.82 19.09
CA LEU A 124 8.53 2.64 18.70
C LEU A 124 9.23 1.35 19.08
N PHE A 125 10.55 1.27 18.92
CA PHE A 125 11.31 0.11 19.37
C PHE A 125 11.11 -0.11 20.88
N ILE A 126 11.16 0.95 21.70
CA ILE A 126 10.93 0.84 23.15
C ILE A 126 9.51 0.33 23.44
N ILE A 127 8.49 0.92 22.80
CA ILE A 127 7.09 0.53 22.99
C ILE A 127 6.86 -0.93 22.59
N ILE A 128 7.33 -1.32 21.40
CA ILE A 128 7.15 -2.67 20.87
C ILE A 128 7.92 -3.70 21.70
N SER A 129 9.14 -3.37 22.11
CA SER A 129 10.03 -4.33 22.77
C SER A 129 9.81 -4.47 24.27
N ARG A 130 9.61 -3.34 24.97
CA ARG A 130 9.54 -3.31 26.44
C ARG A 130 8.10 -3.27 26.93
N ASP A 131 7.28 -2.38 26.37
CA ASP A 131 5.93 -2.13 26.90
C ASP A 131 4.95 -3.19 26.44
N LEU A 132 5.07 -3.63 25.18
CA LEU A 132 4.16 -4.62 24.57
C LEU A 132 4.75 -6.03 24.47
N GLY A 133 6.07 -6.19 24.59
CA GLY A 133 6.74 -7.50 24.48
C GLY A 133 6.59 -8.16 23.11
N LEU A 134 6.34 -7.38 22.04
CA LEU A 134 6.10 -7.87 20.67
C LEU A 134 7.39 -7.95 19.84
N SER A 135 8.56 -7.90 20.48
CA SER A 135 9.87 -8.08 19.84
C SER A 135 9.93 -9.34 18.99
N ASN A 136 10.48 -9.25 17.78
CA ASN A 136 10.71 -10.38 16.89
C ASN A 136 9.42 -11.16 16.52
N THR A 137 8.28 -10.46 16.46
CA THR A 137 7.00 -11.01 16.00
C THR A 137 6.47 -10.23 14.79
N TRP A 138 5.58 -10.83 13.99
CA TRP A 138 4.91 -10.12 12.89
C TRP A 138 4.10 -8.91 13.39
N TRP A 139 3.50 -9.01 14.58
CA TRP A 139 2.72 -7.94 15.19
C TRP A 139 3.56 -6.71 15.56
N GLY A 140 4.80 -6.94 16.01
CA GLY A 140 5.74 -5.89 16.36
C GLY A 140 6.10 -4.96 15.19
N ILE A 141 5.87 -5.42 13.96
CA ILE A 141 6.14 -4.70 12.71
C ILE A 141 4.82 -4.22 12.09
N ALA A 142 3.84 -5.13 11.97
CA ALA A 142 2.61 -4.84 11.24
C ALA A 142 1.77 -3.71 11.89
N LEU A 143 1.77 -3.61 13.23
CA LEU A 143 1.00 -2.60 13.96
C LEU A 143 1.57 -1.18 13.77
N PRO A 144 2.88 -0.92 13.98
CA PRO A 144 3.47 0.38 13.61
C PRO A 144 3.23 0.77 12.16
N GLN A 145 3.46 -0.16 11.21
CA GLN A 145 3.23 0.13 9.80
C GLN A 145 1.77 0.49 9.51
N ALA A 146 0.82 -0.22 10.12
CA ALA A 146 -0.60 0.09 9.97
C ALA A 146 -0.94 1.47 10.54
N ALA A 147 -0.39 1.81 11.73
CA ALA A 147 -0.62 3.11 12.35
C ALA A 147 -0.15 4.27 11.46
N PHE A 148 1.01 4.17 10.80
CA PHE A 148 1.49 5.19 9.86
C PHE A 148 0.72 5.23 8.55
N ALA A 149 0.15 4.11 8.11
CA ALA A 149 -0.65 4.05 6.88
C ALA A 149 -2.09 4.56 7.05
N LEU A 150 -2.62 4.62 8.29
CA LEU A 150 -3.97 5.10 8.58
C LEU A 150 -4.23 6.55 8.15
N PRO A 151 -3.37 7.55 8.45
CA PRO A 151 -3.48 8.91 7.93
C PRO A 151 -3.80 9.00 6.43
N MET A 152 -2.99 8.35 5.60
CA MET A 152 -3.13 8.39 4.14
C MET A 152 -4.43 7.71 3.72
N THR A 153 -4.74 6.58 4.34
CA THR A 153 -5.95 5.80 4.09
C THR A 153 -7.21 6.61 4.38
N ILE A 154 -7.26 7.32 5.50
CA ILE A 154 -8.42 8.15 5.89
C ILE A 154 -8.57 9.33 4.94
N VAL A 155 -7.46 9.98 4.56
CA VAL A 155 -7.45 11.09 3.61
C VAL A 155 -7.96 10.65 2.24
N ILE A 156 -7.59 9.45 1.78
CA ILE A 156 -8.06 8.88 0.51
C ILE A 156 -9.53 8.45 0.61
N LEU A 157 -9.92 7.69 1.65
CA LEU A 157 -11.27 7.14 1.76
C LEU A 157 -12.34 8.20 1.99
N ARG A 158 -12.01 9.32 2.66
CA ARG A 158 -12.98 10.39 2.95
C ARG A 158 -13.71 10.91 1.69
N PRO A 159 -13.03 11.37 0.62
CA PRO A 159 -13.70 11.81 -0.60
C PRO A 159 -14.43 10.67 -1.34
N PHE A 160 -13.91 9.43 -1.32
CA PHE A 160 -14.62 8.28 -1.88
C PHE A 160 -15.97 8.05 -1.18
N LEU A 161 -15.98 8.11 0.14
CA LEU A 161 -17.18 7.94 0.95
C LEU A 161 -18.16 9.11 0.76
N GLN A 162 -17.65 10.34 0.60
CA GLN A 162 -18.48 11.52 0.31
C GLN A 162 -19.14 11.45 -1.07
N ALA A 163 -18.52 10.78 -2.04
CA ALA A 163 -19.07 10.61 -3.39
C ALA A 163 -20.25 9.63 -3.44
N ILE A 164 -20.40 8.76 -2.44
CA ILE A 164 -21.57 7.86 -2.35
C ILE A 164 -22.79 8.72 -1.97
N PRO A 165 -23.90 8.71 -2.74
CA PRO A 165 -25.09 9.50 -2.44
C PRO A 165 -25.64 9.20 -1.03
N ALA A 166 -25.99 10.24 -0.27
CA ALA A 166 -26.47 10.10 1.11
C ALA A 166 -27.88 9.48 1.17
N GLU A 167 -28.66 9.68 0.10
CA GLU A 167 -30.03 9.22 -0.07
C GLU A 167 -30.14 7.69 0.02
N ILE A 168 -29.07 6.96 -0.36
CA ILE A 168 -29.01 5.50 -0.25
C ILE A 168 -29.01 5.07 1.23
N GLU A 169 -28.29 5.80 2.08
CA GLU A 169 -28.24 5.52 3.52
C GLU A 169 -29.54 5.96 4.19
N GLU A 170 -30.10 7.11 3.80
CA GLU A 170 -31.40 7.61 4.30
C GLU A 170 -32.54 6.65 4.00
N ALA A 171 -32.62 6.13 2.76
CA ALA A 171 -33.61 5.11 2.39
C ALA A 171 -33.47 3.86 3.27
N ALA A 172 -32.25 3.38 3.48
CA ALA A 172 -32.01 2.23 4.35
C ALA A 172 -32.42 2.49 5.81
N PHE A 173 -32.25 3.71 6.33
CA PHE A 173 -32.71 4.07 7.66
C PHE A 173 -34.25 4.12 7.74
N ILE A 174 -34.93 4.59 6.69
CA ILE A 174 -36.40 4.56 6.58
C ILE A 174 -36.91 3.10 6.59
N ASP A 175 -36.19 2.19 5.93
CA ASP A 175 -36.46 0.73 5.94
C ASP A 175 -36.10 0.04 7.28
N GLY A 176 -35.71 0.81 8.30
CA GLY A 176 -35.39 0.30 9.63
C GLY A 176 -34.02 -0.38 9.73
N ALA A 177 -33.10 -0.15 8.78
CA ALA A 177 -31.74 -0.65 8.90
C ALA A 177 -30.98 0.05 10.03
N SER A 178 -30.29 -0.71 10.87
CA SER A 178 -29.39 -0.13 11.88
C SER A 178 -28.13 0.44 11.23
N ARG A 179 -27.44 1.38 11.91
CA ARG A 179 -26.18 1.97 11.43
C ARG A 179 -25.11 0.92 11.09
N MET A 180 -25.02 -0.14 11.89
CA MET A 180 -24.09 -1.26 11.63
C MET A 180 -24.48 -2.04 10.36
N ARG A 181 -25.78 -2.20 10.11
CA ARG A 181 -26.29 -2.85 8.89
C ARG A 181 -26.01 -1.99 7.66
N VAL A 182 -26.24 -0.67 7.73
CA VAL A 182 -25.88 0.28 6.67
C VAL A 182 -24.38 0.25 6.39
N PHE A 183 -23.55 0.31 7.44
CA PHE A 183 -22.09 0.25 7.30
C PHE A 183 -21.64 -1.03 6.58
N SER A 184 -22.05 -2.20 7.07
CA SER A 184 -21.61 -3.49 6.53
C SER A 184 -22.21 -3.85 5.17
N ARG A 185 -23.47 -3.51 4.90
CA ARG A 185 -24.18 -3.94 3.68
C ARG A 185 -24.23 -2.89 2.57
N ILE A 186 -23.98 -1.62 2.87
CA ILE A 186 -24.05 -0.52 1.89
C ILE A 186 -22.69 0.14 1.76
N VAL A 187 -22.15 0.65 2.86
CA VAL A 187 -20.91 1.45 2.83
C VAL A 187 -19.72 0.60 2.41
N VAL A 188 -19.51 -0.58 3.03
CA VAL A 188 -18.38 -1.47 2.70
C VAL A 188 -18.39 -1.87 1.22
N PRO A 189 -19.49 -2.40 0.62
CA PRO A 189 -19.49 -2.78 -0.79
C PRO A 189 -19.33 -1.60 -1.76
N LEU A 190 -20.01 -0.48 -1.50
CA LEU A 190 -19.94 0.71 -2.36
C LEU A 190 -18.58 1.42 -2.29
N SER A 191 -17.85 1.22 -1.18
CA SER A 191 -16.49 1.73 -1.03
C SER A 191 -15.42 0.87 -1.73
N GLY A 192 -15.81 -0.22 -2.40
CA GLY A 192 -14.90 -1.19 -3.02
C GLY A 192 -13.71 -0.58 -3.79
N PRO A 193 -13.91 0.37 -4.72
CA PRO A 193 -12.81 1.02 -5.44
C PRO A 193 -11.81 1.75 -4.52
N GLY A 194 -12.32 2.43 -3.49
CA GLY A 194 -11.50 3.10 -2.48
C GLY A 194 -10.73 2.11 -1.60
N LEU A 195 -11.39 1.02 -1.17
CA LEU A 195 -10.78 -0.03 -0.36
C LEU A 195 -9.68 -0.79 -1.10
N ILE A 196 -9.86 -1.06 -2.40
CA ILE A 196 -8.82 -1.66 -3.24
C ILE A 196 -7.62 -0.71 -3.35
N THR A 197 -7.88 0.59 -3.58
CA THR A 197 -6.83 1.60 -3.72
C THR A 197 -5.95 1.65 -2.46
N VAL A 198 -6.55 1.84 -1.29
CA VAL A 198 -5.79 1.92 -0.03
C VAL A 198 -5.18 0.57 0.35
N GLY A 199 -5.84 -0.55 0.00
CA GLY A 199 -5.31 -1.89 0.24
C GLY A 199 -4.03 -2.16 -0.54
N VAL A 200 -4.00 -1.82 -1.84
CA VAL A 200 -2.80 -1.95 -2.67
C VAL A 200 -1.69 -1.04 -2.17
N LEU A 201 -2.00 0.22 -1.82
CA LEU A 201 -1.01 1.15 -1.29
C LEU A 201 -0.42 0.67 0.04
N ALA A 202 -1.26 0.16 0.95
CA ALA A 202 -0.80 -0.38 2.24
C ALA A 202 0.07 -1.63 2.05
N PHE A 203 -0.32 -2.54 1.16
CA PHE A 203 0.44 -3.76 0.88
C PHE A 203 1.80 -3.44 0.28
N VAL A 204 1.84 -2.60 -0.77
CA VAL A 204 3.09 -2.20 -1.43
C VAL A 204 3.97 -1.39 -0.48
N GLY A 205 3.37 -0.53 0.35
CA GLY A 205 4.10 0.22 1.37
C GLY A 205 4.78 -0.69 2.39
N SER A 206 4.03 -1.66 2.93
CA SER A 206 4.55 -2.66 3.88
C SER A 206 5.63 -3.56 3.25
N TRP A 207 5.39 -4.03 2.01
CA TRP A 207 6.33 -4.87 1.28
C TRP A 207 7.70 -4.20 1.07
N ASN A 208 7.71 -2.89 0.81
CA ASN A 208 8.92 -2.12 0.58
C ASN A 208 9.53 -1.53 1.87
N ALA A 209 8.90 -1.75 3.02
CA ALA A 209 9.36 -1.17 4.28
C ALA A 209 10.60 -1.90 4.80
N TYR A 210 11.71 -1.16 4.95
CA TYR A 210 12.99 -1.70 5.42
C TYR A 210 13.31 -1.30 6.88
N LEU A 211 12.95 -0.06 7.26
CA LEU A 211 13.28 0.50 8.60
C LEU A 211 12.21 0.21 9.66
N LEU A 212 10.96 0.09 9.24
CA LEU A 212 9.77 -0.11 10.08
C LEU A 212 8.96 -1.27 9.55
#